data_AF-A0A0M7A0V2-F1
#
_entry.id   AF-A0A0M7A0V2-F1
#
_cell.length_a   1.000
_cell.length_b   1.000
_cell.length_c   1.000
_cell.angle_alpha   90.00
_cell.angle_beta   90.00
_cell.angle_gamma   90.00
#
_symmetry.space_group_name_H-M   'P 1'
#
loop_
_entity.id
_entity.type
_entity.pdbx_description
1 polymer ?
#
loop_
_entity_poly.entity_id
_entity_poly.type
_entity_poly.pdbx_seq_one_letter_code
_entity_poly.pdbx_strand_id
1 'polypeptide(L)' 'MLPWADLLRITATRWAWTPSEFWTATPRELEAVLGLGHPADGLKRSELEQLIRTNPDTATCGRADDHKERRPHDRP' A
#
# COMPACT_ATOMS: atom_id res chain seq x y z
N MET A 1 -7.41 -10.65 0.86
CA MET A 1 -6.90 -9.63 1.80
C MET A 1 -6.04 -10.30 2.86
N LEU A 2 -4.98 -9.64 3.33
CA LEU A 2 -4.15 -10.15 4.43
C LEU A 2 -4.95 -10.12 5.76
N PRO A 3 -4.90 -11.17 6.60
CA PRO A 3 -5.68 -11.28 7.83
C PRO A 3 -5.06 -10.49 8.99
N TRP A 4 -5.04 -9.16 8.88
CA TRP A 4 -4.37 -8.27 9.84
C TRP A 4 -4.83 -8.41 11.29
N ALA A 5 -6.14 -8.60 11.50
CA ALA A 5 -6.70 -8.75 12.84
C ALA A 5 -6.18 -10.02 13.55
N ASP A 6 -6.03 -11.12 12.83
CA ASP A 6 -5.47 -12.35 13.38
C ASP A 6 -3.98 -12.22 13.67
N LEU A 7 -3.22 -11.54 12.79
CA LEU A 7 -1.81 -11.25 13.03
C LEU A 7 -1.59 -10.40 14.28
N LEU A 8 -2.41 -9.36 14.49
CA LEU A 8 -2.40 -8.54 15.71
C LEU A 8 -2.73 -9.37 16.95
N ARG A 9 -3.76 -10.22 16.88
CA ARG A 9 -4.15 -11.08 18.00
C ARG A 9 -3.04 -12.07 18.36
N ILE A 10 -2.41 -12.69 17.37
CA ILE A 10 -1.32 -13.68 17.57
C ILE A 10 -0.09 -13.00 18.18
N THR A 11 0.32 -11.84 17.65
CA THR A 11 1.48 -11.10 18.18
C THR A 11 1.24 -10.61 19.61
N ALA A 12 0.04 -10.09 19.90
CA ALA A 12 -0.35 -9.68 21.25
C ALA A 12 -0.40 -10.85 22.24
N THR A 13 -0.93 -12.01 21.84
CA THR A 13 -1.10 -13.17 22.74
C THR A 13 0.18 -13.97 22.95
N ARG A 14 1.04 -14.08 21.93
CA ARG A 14 2.23 -14.94 21.97
C ARG A 14 3.51 -14.20 22.30
N TRP A 15 3.62 -12.92 21.93
CA TRP A 15 4.82 -12.10 22.18
C TRP A 15 4.56 -10.87 23.05
N ALA A 16 3.34 -10.71 23.57
CA ALA A 16 2.92 -9.58 24.40
C ALA A 16 3.15 -8.22 23.74
N TRP A 17 3.18 -8.17 22.41
CA TRP A 17 3.34 -6.93 21.67
C TRP A 17 2.13 -6.02 21.85
N THR A 18 2.41 -4.75 22.11
CA THR A 18 1.43 -3.67 22.02
C THR A 18 1.08 -3.40 20.55
N PRO A 19 -0.09 -2.81 20.26
CA PRO A 19 -0.43 -2.40 18.90
C PRO A 19 0.60 -1.47 18.27
N SER A 20 1.27 -0.63 19.08
CA SER A 20 2.32 0.27 18.61
C SER A 20 3.55 -0.50 18.12
N GLU A 21 3.98 -1.51 18.86
CA GLU A 21 5.12 -2.36 18.47
C GLU A 21 4.79 -3.14 17.20
N PHE A 22 3.57 -3.68 17.09
CA PHE A 22 3.11 -4.36 15.88
C PHE A 22 3.17 -3.48 14.63
N TRP A 23 2.70 -2.23 14.71
CA TRP A 23 2.70 -1.32 13.55
C TRP A 23 4.07 -0.71 13.23
N THR A 24 5.00 -0.76 14.19
CA THR A 24 6.39 -0.31 13.98
C THR A 24 7.25 -1.44 13.40
N ALA A 25 6.88 -2.70 13.67
CA ALA A 25 7.60 -3.86 13.17
C ALA A 25 7.62 -3.90 11.65
N THR A 26 8.79 -4.18 11.10
CA THR A 26 8.96 -4.38 9.66
C THR A 26 8.33 -5.71 9.23
N PRO A 27 7.94 -5.84 7.94
CA PRO A 27 7.42 -7.11 7.41
C PRO A 27 8.38 -8.28 7.64
N ARG A 28 9.71 -8.06 7.58
CA ARG A 28 10.70 -9.10 7.88
C ARG A 28 10.71 -9.54 9.34
N GLU A 29 10.55 -8.59 10.26
CA GLU A 29 10.46 -8.91 11.69
C GLU A 29 9.16 -9.66 11.98
N LEU A 30 8.04 -9.28 11.34
CA LEU A 30 6.79 -10.02 11.41
C LEU A 30 6.94 -11.44 10.86
N GLU A 31 7.58 -11.63 9.70
CA GLU A 31 7.85 -12.96 9.13
C GLU A 31 8.70 -13.83 10.05
N ALA A 32 9.75 -13.25 10.65
CA ALA A 32 10.62 -13.94 11.58
C ALA A 32 9.87 -14.39 12.84
N VAL A 33 9.04 -13.50 13.40
CA VAL A 33 8.20 -13.78 14.57
C VAL A 33 7.16 -14.84 14.25
N LEU A 34 6.49 -14.74 13.11
CA LEU A 34 5.48 -15.70 12.68
C LEU A 34 6.07 -17.05 12.25
N GLY A 35 7.40 -17.18 12.21
CA GLY A 35 8.08 -18.39 11.73
C GLY A 35 7.81 -18.66 10.26
N LEU A 36 7.35 -17.65 9.52
CA LEU A 36 7.04 -17.71 8.09
C LEU A 36 8.31 -17.55 7.25
N GLY A 37 9.46 -18.02 7.76
CA GLY A 37 10.78 -17.92 7.15
C GLY A 37 10.82 -18.58 5.77
N HIS A 38 10.22 -17.90 4.80
CA HIS A 38 10.37 -18.17 3.40
C HIS A 38 11.56 -17.34 2.97
N PRO A 39 12.60 -17.93 2.37
CA PRO A 39 13.53 -17.14 1.59
C PRO A 39 12.72 -16.58 0.42
N ALA A 40 12.08 -15.44 0.64
CA ALA A 40 11.46 -14.69 -0.43
C ALA A 40 12.62 -14.26 -1.32
N ASP A 41 12.78 -14.95 -2.45
CA ASP A 41 13.55 -14.42 -3.57
C ASP A 41 13.03 -13.00 -3.78
N GLY A 42 13.88 -12.02 -3.48
CA GLY A 42 13.49 -10.62 -3.54
C GLY A 42 12.93 -10.32 -4.93
N LEU A 43 11.87 -9.50 -4.97
CA LEU A 43 11.20 -9.12 -6.20
C LEU A 43 12.23 -8.69 -7.25
N LYS A 44 12.30 -9.43 -8.35
CA LYS A 44 13.26 -9.14 -9.43
C LYS A 44 12.82 -7.86 -10.13
N ARG A 45 13.80 -7.17 -10.73
CA ARG A 45 13.53 -5.93 -11.46
C ARG A 45 12.43 -6.11 -12.53
N SER A 46 12.45 -7.23 -13.22
CA SER A 46 11.45 -7.60 -14.24
C SER A 46 10.03 -7.73 -13.67
N GLU A 47 9.90 -8.27 -12.46
CA GLU A 47 8.60 -8.47 -11.79
C GLU A 47 8.04 -7.13 -11.30
N LEU A 48 8.91 -6.23 -10.83
CA LEU A 48 8.52 -4.86 -10.50
C LEU A 48 8.02 -4.11 -11.74
N GLU A 49 8.72 -4.21 -12.86
CA GLU A 49 8.30 -3.58 -14.12
C GLU A 49 6.96 -4.13 -14.63
N GLN A 50 6.70 -5.42 -14.41
CA GLN A 50 5.42 -6.04 -14.71
C GLN A 50 4.31 -5.53 -13.79
N LEU A 51 4.57 -5.35 -12.49
CA LEU A 51 3.61 -4.79 -11.54
C LEU A 51 3.21 -3.36 -11.89
N ILE A 52 4.18 -2.51 -12.21
CA ILE A 52 3.96 -1.11 -12.62
C ILE A 52 3.08 -1.07 -13.88
N ARG A 53 3.36 -1.93 -14.86
CA ARG A 53 2.56 -2.00 -16.10
C ARG A 53 1.13 -2.46 -15.84
N THR A 54 0.95 -3.36 -14.88
CA THR A 54 -0.35 -3.97 -14.58
C THR A 54 -1.25 -3.02 -13.76
N ASN A 55 -0.65 -2.16 -12.93
CA ASN A 55 -1.36 -1.24 -12.06
C ASN A 55 -0.97 0.21 -12.36
N PRO A 56 -1.36 0.76 -13.52
CA PRO A 56 -1.09 2.16 -13.82
C PRO A 56 -1.87 3.07 -12.85
N ASP A 57 -1.19 4.03 -12.23
CA ASP A 57 -1.82 5.03 -11.38
C ASP A 57 -2.80 5.85 -12.23
N THR A 58 -4.09 5.57 -12.10
CA THR A 58 -5.12 6.42 -12.71
C THR A 58 -5.16 7.73 -11.93
N ALA A 59 -4.80 8.83 -12.59
CA ALA A 59 -4.89 10.18 -12.04
C ALA A 59 -6.36 10.57 -11.82
N THR A 60 -7.00 10.02 -10.79
CA THR A 60 -8.34 10.38 -10.34
C THR A 60 -8.32 11.07 -8.97
N CYS A 61 -7.14 11.47 -8.49
CA CYS A 61 -7.04 12.56 -7.52
C CYS A 61 -7.16 13.90 -8.25
N GLY A 62 -8.42 14.29 -8.50
CA GLY A 62 -8.86 15.68 -8.64
C GLY A 62 -8.02 16.59 -9.52
N ARG A 63 -8.04 16.39 -10.85
CA ARG A 63 -8.08 17.57 -11.71
C ARG A 63 -9.48 18.13 -11.57
N ALA A 64 -9.64 19.10 -10.67
CA ALA A 64 -10.75 20.04 -10.79
C ALA A 64 -10.67 20.53 -12.24
N ASP A 65 -11.65 20.13 -13.04
CA ASP A 65 -11.88 20.75 -14.33
C ASP A 65 -11.99 22.24 -14.05
N ASP A 66 -10.93 22.97 -14.37
CA ASP A 66 -10.97 24.40 -14.56
C ASP A 66 -11.93 24.63 -15.73
N HIS A 67 -13.23 24.61 -15.41
CA HIS A 67 -14.30 25.14 -16.23
C HIS A 67 -14.08 26.65 -16.26
N LYS A 68 -13.02 27.08 -16.94
CA LYS A 68 -12.84 28.46 -17.34
C LYS A 68 -13.87 28.67 -18.45
N GLU A 69 -15.11 28.88 -18.01
CA GLU A 69 -16.21 29.32 -18.82
C GLU A 69 -15.75 30.56 -19.56
N ARG A 70 -15.34 30.35 -20.82
CA ARG A 70 -15.11 31.43 -21.77
C ARG A 70 -16.50 32.01 -22.01
N ARG A 71 -16.92 32.96 -21.17
CA ARG A 71 -18.04 33.84 -21.52
C ARG A 71 -17.70 34.45 -22.88
N PRO A 72 -18.51 34.22 -23.92
CA PRO A 72 -18.42 35.04 -25.11
C PRO A 72 -19.04 36.39 -24.71
N HIS A 73 -18.19 37.38 -24.43
CA HIS A 73 -18.66 38.75 -24.60
C HIS A 73 -18.80 38.98 -26.11
N ASP A 74 -20.00 38.71 -26.62
CA ASP A 74 -20.58 39.38 -27.81
C ASP A 74 -20.31 40.90 -27.64
N ARG A 75 -19.42 41.52 -28.44
CA ARG A 75 -19.64 42.08 -29.79
C ARG A 75 -20.56 43.32 -29.75
N PRO A 76 -20.51 44.28 -30.71
CA PRO A 76 -19.47 44.71 -31.67
C PRO A 76 -18.80 46.04 -31.29
#